data_AF-A0A7S2IDD5-F1
#
_entry.id   AF-A0A7S2IDD5-F1
#
_cell.length_a   1.000
_cell.length_b   1.000
_cell.length_c   1.000
_cell.angle_alpha   90.00
_cell.angle_beta   90.00
_cell.angle_gamma   90.00
#
_symmetry.space_group_name_H-M   'P 1'
#
loop_
_entity.id
_entity.type
_entity.pdbx_description
1 polymer ?
#
loop_
_entity_poly.entity_id
_entity_poly.type
_entity_poly.pdbx_seq_one_letter_code
_entity_poly.pdbx_strand_id
1 'polypeptide(L)'
;SAPRGGACGAHASSRPNMLFPTAHPGGPTEYALSQRWHLAGILLLKIVVVALRFTVLRHALGGFLEGLSVIMGFWALRLNMDIGIISVWGLTSLYAGIYDCVSAVVLMLLSVAHLKLYLAVVAVTVPLVDFLAVSLSWELFKDHERNGGWLRPVVKLWDASVGYEELGEKQPLIRDGPPNVAGSRDFRNAGSAAKLGDR
;
A
#
# COMPACT_ATOMS: atom_id res chain seq x y z
N SER A 1 48.04 10.34 17.51
CA SER A 1 48.07 10.54 16.05
C SER A 1 46.66 10.33 15.51
N ALA A 2 45.94 11.42 15.24
CA ALA A 2 44.51 11.41 14.93
C ALA A 2 44.28 11.34 13.41
N PRO A 3 43.34 10.52 12.90
CA PRO A 3 42.97 10.52 11.50
C PRO A 3 42.06 11.73 11.20
N ARG A 4 42.53 12.57 10.28
CA ARG A 4 41.82 13.74 9.75
C ARG A 4 40.63 13.28 8.91
N GLY A 5 39.45 13.84 9.22
CA GLY A 5 38.22 13.67 8.46
C GLY A 5 38.35 14.19 7.03
N GLY A 6 38.16 13.29 6.07
CA GLY A 6 37.96 13.63 4.67
C GLY A 6 36.48 13.97 4.44
N ALA A 7 36.20 15.23 4.15
CA ALA A 7 34.92 15.68 3.65
C ALA A 7 34.67 15.06 2.26
N CYS A 8 33.94 13.95 2.22
CA CYS A 8 33.51 13.32 0.98
C CYS A 8 32.42 14.18 0.35
N GLY A 9 32.74 14.83 -0.76
CA GLY A 9 31.86 15.75 -1.47
C GLY A 9 30.54 15.10 -1.89
N ALA A 10 29.43 15.77 -1.57
CA ALA A 10 28.10 15.44 -2.04
C ALA A 10 27.99 15.74 -3.54
N HIS A 11 28.37 14.78 -4.38
CA HIS A 11 28.03 14.80 -5.80
C HIS A 11 26.50 14.64 -5.92
N ALA A 12 25.82 15.76 -6.21
CA ALA A 12 24.42 15.79 -6.61
C ALA A 12 24.28 15.10 -7.98
N SER A 13 24.17 13.78 -7.96
CA SER A 13 23.84 12.97 -9.14
C SER A 13 22.38 13.28 -9.53
N SER A 14 22.23 14.05 -10.60
CA SER A 14 20.95 14.28 -11.26
C SER A 14 20.40 12.93 -11.74
N ARG A 15 19.47 12.37 -10.98
CA ARG A 15 18.86 11.08 -11.33
C ARG A 15 17.85 11.32 -12.44
N PRO A 16 17.96 10.61 -13.59
CA PRO A 16 16.96 10.70 -14.64
C PRO A 16 15.59 10.31 -14.04
N ASN A 17 14.59 11.18 -14.23
CA ASN A 17 13.20 10.91 -13.91
C ASN A 17 12.71 9.75 -14.78
N MET A 18 12.89 8.52 -14.31
CA MET A 18 12.24 7.36 -14.90
C MET A 18 10.79 7.34 -14.41
N LEU A 19 9.86 7.29 -15.37
CA LEU A 19 8.41 7.36 -15.17
C LEU A 19 7.84 6.13 -14.42
N PHE A 20 8.65 5.09 -14.23
CA PHE A 20 8.28 3.90 -13.49
C PHE A 20 9.01 3.90 -12.14
N PRO A 21 8.29 3.67 -11.02
CA PRO A 21 8.91 3.58 -9.71
C PRO A 21 9.92 2.42 -9.72
N THR A 22 11.20 2.77 -9.78
CA THR A 22 12.28 1.80 -9.66
C THR A 22 12.43 1.43 -8.19
N ALA A 23 12.70 0.15 -7.92
CA ALA A 23 12.88 -0.39 -6.58
C ALA A 23 13.78 0.53 -5.73
N HIS A 24 13.38 0.76 -4.49
CA HIS A 24 14.17 1.57 -3.57
C HIS A 24 15.59 0.98 -3.47
N PRO A 25 16.66 1.81 -3.47
CA PRO A 25 18.04 1.30 -3.44
C PRO A 25 18.36 0.39 -2.25
N GLY A 26 17.52 0.41 -1.20
CA GLY A 26 17.65 -0.39 0.01
C GLY A 26 17.03 -1.79 -0.04
N GLY A 27 16.48 -2.23 -1.17
CA GLY A 27 15.81 -3.54 -1.26
C GLY A 27 14.38 -3.54 -0.67
N PRO A 28 13.71 -4.71 -0.65
CA PRO A 28 12.35 -4.84 -0.12
C PRO A 28 12.30 -4.55 1.38
N THR A 29 11.25 -3.85 1.84
CA THR A 29 11.05 -3.56 3.26
C THR A 29 10.84 -4.86 4.04
N GLU A 30 11.32 -4.91 5.29
CA GLU A 30 11.14 -6.10 6.15
C GLU A 30 9.66 -6.44 6.35
N TYR A 31 8.80 -5.41 6.37
CA TYR A 31 7.35 -5.58 6.41
C TYR A 31 6.82 -6.32 5.18
N ALA A 32 7.23 -5.93 3.96
CA ALA A 32 6.82 -6.61 2.73
C ALA A 32 7.21 -8.09 2.75
N LEU A 33 8.43 -8.41 3.21
CA LEU A 33 8.91 -9.79 3.32
C LEU A 33 8.07 -10.63 4.29
N SER A 34 7.62 -10.05 5.40
CA SER A 34 6.74 -10.73 6.35
C SER A 34 5.37 -11.09 5.76
N GLN A 35 4.90 -10.29 4.78
CA GLN A 35 3.60 -10.48 4.12
C GLN A 35 3.61 -11.50 2.98
N ARG A 36 4.78 -12.04 2.63
CA ARG A 36 4.94 -13.01 1.52
C ARG A 36 4.02 -14.24 1.67
N TRP A 37 3.85 -14.73 2.89
CA TRP A 37 3.01 -15.90 3.15
C TRP A 37 1.51 -15.59 2.97
N HIS A 38 1.06 -14.40 3.35
CA HIS A 38 -0.32 -13.96 3.10
C HIS A 38 -0.60 -13.86 1.60
N LEU A 39 0.33 -13.29 0.83
CA LEU A 39 0.20 -13.21 -0.62
C LEU A 39 0.12 -14.60 -1.26
N ALA A 40 1.00 -15.54 -0.85
CA ALA A 40 0.96 -16.92 -1.32
C ALA A 40 -0.37 -17.63 -0.97
N GLY A 41 -0.92 -17.39 0.22
CA GLY A 41 -2.22 -17.92 0.63
C GLY A 41 -3.38 -17.42 -0.23
N ILE A 42 -3.43 -16.11 -0.49
CA ILE A 42 -4.46 -15.51 -1.37
C ILE A 42 -4.31 -16.03 -2.80
N LEU A 43 -3.07 -16.19 -3.29
CA LEU A 43 -2.81 -16.70 -4.63
C LEU A 43 -3.27 -18.15 -4.80
N LEU A 44 -3.07 -18.99 -3.77
CA LEU A 44 -3.58 -20.35 -3.74
C LEU A 44 -5.12 -20.37 -3.74
N LEU A 45 -5.75 -19.49 -2.97
CA LEU A 45 -7.20 -19.33 -2.97
C LEU A 45 -7.73 -18.91 -4.35
N LYS A 46 -7.05 -17.98 -5.03
CA LYS A 46 -7.36 -17.61 -6.42
C LYS A 46 -7.28 -18.79 -7.39
N ILE A 47 -6.24 -19.64 -7.29
CA ILE A 47 -6.12 -20.82 -8.15
C ILE A 47 -7.32 -21.76 -7.98
N VAL A 48 -7.76 -21.97 -6.74
CA VAL A 48 -8.93 -22.80 -6.44
C VAL A 48 -10.20 -22.18 -7.03
N VAL A 49 -10.38 -20.88 -6.87
CA VAL A 49 -11.54 -20.14 -7.41
C VAL A 49 -11.57 -20.18 -8.94
N VAL A 50 -10.43 -20.00 -9.59
CA VAL A 50 -10.30 -20.10 -11.05
C VAL A 50 -10.64 -21.51 -11.52
N ALA A 51 -10.15 -22.56 -10.86
CA ALA A 51 -10.50 -23.95 -11.18
C ALA A 51 -12.01 -24.22 -11.00
N LEU A 52 -12.61 -23.69 -9.92
CA LEU A 52 -14.05 -23.79 -9.67
C LEU A 52 -14.85 -23.03 -10.74
N ARG A 53 -14.36 -21.88 -11.20
CA ARG A 53 -14.97 -21.08 -12.25
C ARG A 53 -14.94 -21.81 -13.60
N PHE A 54 -13.82 -22.44 -13.95
CA PHE A 54 -13.71 -23.24 -15.17
C PHE A 54 -14.68 -24.43 -15.18
N THR A 55 -14.86 -25.11 -14.05
CA THR A 55 -15.72 -26.29 -13.94
C THR A 55 -17.21 -25.94 -13.90
N VAL A 56 -17.59 -24.88 -13.17
CA VAL A 56 -19.00 -24.55 -12.91
C VAL A 56 -19.59 -23.57 -13.94
N LEU A 57 -18.87 -22.47 -14.25
CA LEU A 57 -19.40 -21.38 -15.07
C LEU A 57 -19.13 -21.57 -16.57
N ARG A 58 -18.16 -22.41 -16.95
CA ARG A 58 -17.72 -22.64 -18.35
C ARG A 58 -17.43 -21.36 -19.16
N HIS A 59 -17.17 -20.23 -18.49
CA HIS A 59 -16.80 -18.98 -19.12
C HIS A 59 -15.28 -18.91 -19.37
N ALA A 60 -14.87 -19.32 -20.57
CA ALA A 60 -13.45 -19.39 -20.93
C ALA A 60 -12.73 -18.03 -20.85
N LEU A 61 -13.38 -16.94 -21.27
CA LEU A 61 -12.74 -15.61 -21.31
C LEU A 61 -12.46 -15.05 -19.91
N GLY A 62 -13.45 -15.13 -19.00
CA GLY A 62 -13.28 -14.67 -17.62
C GLY A 62 -12.23 -15.49 -16.87
N GLY A 63 -12.27 -16.82 -17.01
CA GLY A 63 -11.27 -17.70 -16.43
C GLY A 63 -9.86 -17.47 -16.98
N PHE A 64 -9.73 -17.11 -18.27
CA PHE A 64 -8.44 -16.78 -18.88
C PHE A 64 -7.85 -15.48 -18.33
N LEU A 65 -8.64 -14.39 -18.26
CA LEU A 65 -8.19 -13.12 -17.69
C LEU A 65 -7.79 -13.26 -16.23
N GLU A 66 -8.54 -14.04 -15.46
CA GLU A 66 -8.19 -14.28 -14.07
C GLU A 66 -6.96 -15.20 -13.92
N GLY A 67 -6.78 -16.16 -14.83
CA GLY A 67 -5.54 -16.92 -14.95
C GLY A 67 -4.32 -16.03 -15.19
N LEU A 68 -4.42 -14.99 -16.04
CA LEU A 68 -3.36 -14.01 -16.22
C LEU A 68 -3.06 -13.24 -14.93
N SER A 69 -4.09 -12.87 -14.16
CA SER A 69 -3.93 -12.24 -12.85
C SER A 69 -3.16 -13.15 -11.88
N VAL A 70 -3.44 -14.46 -11.87
CA VAL A 70 -2.69 -15.44 -11.06
C VAL A 70 -1.23 -15.53 -11.49
N ILE A 71 -0.96 -15.56 -12.80
CA ILE A 71 0.42 -15.58 -13.32
C ILE A 71 1.17 -14.32 -12.88
N MET A 72 0.53 -13.15 -12.94
CA MET A 72 1.11 -11.89 -12.46
C MET A 72 1.43 -11.94 -10.96
N GLY A 73 0.50 -12.45 -10.14
CA GLY A 73 0.73 -12.62 -8.70
C GLY A 73 1.86 -13.60 -8.38
N PHE A 74 1.97 -14.68 -9.15
CA PHE A 74 3.10 -15.62 -9.04
C PHE A 74 4.43 -14.96 -9.45
N TRP A 75 4.40 -14.11 -10.47
CA TRP A 75 5.58 -13.38 -10.92
C TRP A 75 6.05 -12.35 -9.88
N ALA A 76 5.11 -11.68 -9.19
CA ALA A 76 5.41 -10.80 -8.05
C ALA A 76 6.13 -11.55 -6.91
N LEU A 77 5.75 -12.80 -6.62
CA LEU A 77 6.44 -13.64 -5.64
C LEU A 77 7.87 -14.01 -6.05
N ARG A 78 8.16 -14.07 -7.35
CA ARG A 78 9.50 -14.41 -7.89
C ARG A 78 10.42 -13.19 -7.91
N LEU A 79 9.89 -11.99 -8.13
CA LEU A 79 10.64 -10.74 -8.23
C LEU A 79 10.83 -10.04 -6.87
N ASN A 80 11.06 -10.80 -5.80
CA ASN A 80 11.31 -10.26 -4.45
C ASN A 80 10.29 -9.22 -3.96
N MET A 81 9.01 -9.41 -4.29
CA MET A 81 7.93 -8.49 -3.91
C MET A 81 8.14 -7.05 -4.39
N ASP A 82 8.52 -6.89 -5.66
CA ASP A 82 8.51 -5.59 -6.31
C ASP A 82 7.12 -4.93 -6.19
N ILE A 83 7.08 -3.77 -5.53
CA ILE A 83 5.85 -3.05 -5.23
C ILE A 83 5.11 -2.61 -6.51
N GLY A 84 5.84 -2.32 -7.59
CA GLY A 84 5.26 -1.93 -8.87
C GLY A 84 4.40 -3.06 -9.42
N ILE A 85 4.93 -4.28 -9.42
CA ILE A 85 4.20 -5.45 -9.91
C ILE A 85 3.02 -5.79 -9.00
N ILE A 86 3.19 -5.68 -7.68
CA ILE A 86 2.11 -5.92 -6.71
C ILE A 86 0.97 -4.90 -6.90
N SER A 87 1.27 -3.62 -7.13
CA SER A 87 0.25 -2.60 -7.36
C SER A 87 -0.51 -2.82 -8.68
N VAL A 88 0.18 -3.19 -9.77
CA VAL A 88 -0.45 -3.54 -11.05
C VAL A 88 -1.30 -4.80 -10.91
N TRP A 89 -0.82 -5.80 -10.17
CA TRP A 89 -1.59 -7.01 -9.85
C TRP A 89 -2.85 -6.70 -9.04
N GLY A 90 -2.74 -5.81 -8.05
CA GLY A 90 -3.86 -5.30 -7.27
C GLY A 90 -4.90 -4.58 -8.13
N LEU A 91 -4.48 -3.63 -8.95
CA LEU A 91 -5.34 -2.91 -9.89
C LEU A 91 -6.03 -3.84 -10.90
N THR A 92 -5.30 -4.83 -11.42
CA THR A 92 -5.85 -5.84 -12.33
C THR A 92 -6.91 -6.68 -11.62
N SER A 93 -6.68 -7.05 -10.35
CA SER A 93 -7.65 -7.78 -9.53
C SER A 93 -8.88 -6.92 -9.20
N LEU A 94 -8.71 -5.61 -9.00
CA LEU A 94 -9.83 -4.68 -8.80
C LEU A 94 -10.71 -4.61 -10.05
N TYR A 95 -10.09 -4.46 -11.22
CA TYR A 95 -10.82 -4.41 -12.49
C TYR A 95 -11.58 -5.72 -12.76
N ALA A 96 -10.93 -6.86 -12.53
CA ALA A 96 -11.57 -8.18 -12.63
C ALA A 96 -12.76 -8.31 -11.66
N GLY A 97 -12.57 -7.94 -10.38
CA GLY A 97 -13.62 -7.98 -9.37
C GLY A 97 -14.82 -7.08 -9.72
N ILE A 98 -14.61 -5.90 -10.30
CA ILE A 98 -15.71 -5.03 -10.77
C ILE A 98 -16.46 -5.69 -11.93
N TYR A 99 -15.75 -6.22 -12.92
CA TYR A 99 -16.35 -6.93 -14.05
C TYR A 99 -17.18 -8.13 -13.59
N ASP A 100 -16.67 -8.87 -12.60
CA ASP A 100 -17.35 -10.02 -12.01
C ASP A 100 -18.56 -9.63 -11.16
N CYS A 101 -18.47 -8.54 -10.40
CA CYS A 101 -19.62 -7.96 -9.70
C CYS A 101 -20.74 -7.60 -10.67
N VAL A 102 -20.43 -6.90 -11.77
CA VAL A 102 -21.45 -6.55 -12.79
C VAL A 102 -22.04 -7.81 -13.41
N SER A 103 -21.19 -8.78 -13.76
CA SER A 103 -21.64 -10.06 -14.34
C SER A 103 -22.51 -10.86 -13.37
N ALA A 104 -22.16 -10.87 -12.08
CA ALA A 104 -22.91 -11.53 -11.02
C ALA A 104 -24.28 -10.87 -10.80
N VAL A 105 -24.36 -9.53 -10.84
CA VAL A 105 -25.64 -8.80 -10.76
C VAL A 105 -26.54 -9.16 -11.94
N VAL A 106 -26.00 -9.19 -13.17
CA VAL A 106 -26.77 -9.59 -14.36
C VAL A 106 -27.23 -11.05 -14.24
N LEU A 107 -26.35 -11.96 -13.81
CA LEU A 107 -26.69 -13.36 -13.57
C LEU A 107 -27.73 -13.55 -12.47
N MET A 108 -27.68 -12.76 -11.39
CA MET A 108 -28.68 -12.79 -10.32
C MET A 108 -30.04 -12.36 -10.84
N LEU A 109 -30.12 -11.26 -11.60
CA LEU A 109 -31.37 -10.78 -12.20
C LEU A 109 -32.02 -11.84 -13.12
N LEU A 110 -31.20 -12.59 -13.87
CA LEU A 110 -31.69 -13.69 -14.71
C LEU A 110 -31.97 -14.98 -13.94
N SER A 111 -31.22 -15.27 -12.87
CA SER A 111 -31.31 -16.52 -12.08
C SER A 111 -32.42 -16.51 -11.05
N VAL A 112 -33.04 -15.37 -10.74
CA VAL A 112 -34.32 -15.35 -9.98
C VAL A 112 -35.37 -16.26 -10.66
N ALA A 113 -35.26 -16.48 -11.98
CA ALA A 113 -36.10 -17.43 -12.72
C ALA A 113 -35.68 -18.92 -12.56
N HIS A 114 -34.43 -19.21 -12.19
CA HIS A 114 -33.90 -20.57 -12.02
C HIS A 114 -33.06 -20.67 -10.74
N LEU A 115 -33.71 -21.04 -9.64
CA LEU A 115 -33.17 -21.08 -8.29
C LEU A 115 -32.01 -22.09 -8.13
N LYS A 116 -30.78 -21.69 -8.50
CA LYS A 116 -29.56 -22.49 -8.35
C LYS A 116 -28.62 -21.85 -7.33
N LEU A 117 -28.84 -22.13 -6.05
CA LEU A 117 -28.08 -21.55 -4.93
C LEU A 117 -26.55 -21.76 -5.05
N TYR A 118 -26.11 -22.90 -5.57
CA TYR A 118 -24.68 -23.19 -5.69
C TYR A 118 -23.96 -22.21 -6.64
N LEU A 119 -24.61 -21.77 -7.72
CA LEU A 119 -24.06 -20.77 -8.64
C LEU A 119 -23.93 -19.41 -7.97
N ALA A 120 -24.89 -19.04 -7.12
CA ALA A 120 -24.85 -17.79 -6.37
C ALA A 120 -23.68 -17.75 -5.38
N VAL A 121 -23.44 -18.85 -4.65
CA VAL A 121 -22.28 -18.94 -3.74
C VAL A 121 -20.98 -18.76 -4.50
N VAL A 122 -20.77 -19.49 -5.61
CA VAL A 122 -19.56 -19.36 -6.42
C VAL A 122 -19.41 -17.94 -6.97
N ALA A 123 -20.49 -17.34 -7.48
CA ALA A 123 -20.49 -15.99 -8.03
C ALA A 123 -20.12 -14.92 -6.99
N VAL A 124 -20.40 -15.14 -5.70
CA VAL A 124 -20.01 -14.23 -4.60
C VAL A 124 -18.59 -14.50 -4.11
N THR A 125 -18.13 -15.77 -4.12
CA THR A 125 -16.76 -16.09 -3.69
C THR A 125 -15.67 -15.47 -4.57
N VAL A 126 -15.94 -15.31 -5.87
CA VAL A 126 -14.98 -14.70 -6.82
C VAL A 126 -14.62 -13.25 -6.44
N PRO A 127 -15.58 -12.29 -6.38
CA PRO A 127 -15.26 -10.90 -6.04
C PRO A 127 -14.73 -10.75 -4.61
N LEU A 128 -15.08 -11.66 -3.68
CA LEU A 128 -14.49 -11.66 -2.34
C LEU A 128 -12.99 -11.93 -2.36
N VAL A 129 -12.55 -12.89 -3.19
CA VAL A 129 -11.14 -13.25 -3.29
C VAL A 129 -10.35 -12.17 -4.04
N ASP A 130 -10.93 -11.55 -5.06
CA ASP A 130 -10.36 -10.36 -5.69
C ASP A 130 -10.25 -9.19 -4.71
N PHE A 131 -11.28 -8.95 -3.89
CA PHE A 131 -11.26 -7.91 -2.88
C PHE A 131 -10.14 -8.13 -1.86
N LEU A 132 -9.89 -9.37 -1.44
CA LEU A 132 -8.76 -9.70 -0.56
C LEU A 132 -7.41 -9.41 -1.23
N ALA A 133 -7.26 -9.73 -2.52
CA ALA A 133 -6.05 -9.41 -3.28
C ALA A 133 -5.81 -7.89 -3.38
N VAL A 134 -6.87 -7.13 -3.67
CA VAL A 134 -6.83 -5.66 -3.71
C VAL A 134 -6.48 -5.10 -2.34
N SER A 135 -7.15 -5.55 -1.28
CA SER A 135 -6.91 -5.10 0.09
C SER A 135 -5.45 -5.33 0.50
N LEU A 136 -4.90 -6.52 0.25
CA LEU A 136 -3.49 -6.82 0.53
C LEU A 136 -2.55 -5.91 -0.27
N SER A 137 -2.79 -5.77 -1.59
CA SER A 137 -1.96 -4.91 -2.44
C SER A 137 -1.98 -3.44 -1.99
N TRP A 138 -3.13 -2.97 -1.49
CA TRP A 138 -3.30 -1.62 -0.97
C TRP A 138 -2.54 -1.41 0.34
N GLU A 139 -2.56 -2.37 1.26
CA GLU A 139 -1.76 -2.30 2.49
C GLU A 139 -0.25 -2.27 2.19
N LEU A 140 0.23 -3.09 1.26
CA LEU A 140 1.63 -3.06 0.84
C LEU A 140 2.00 -1.73 0.18
N PHE A 141 1.11 -1.19 -0.65
CA PHE A 141 1.29 0.11 -1.28
C PHE A 141 1.38 1.24 -0.24
N LYS A 142 0.49 1.25 0.76
CA LYS A 142 0.55 2.22 1.86
C LYS A 142 1.84 2.13 2.66
N ASP A 143 2.31 0.92 2.97
CA ASP A 143 3.60 0.73 3.66
C ASP A 143 4.76 1.29 2.82
N HIS A 144 4.76 1.03 1.52
CA HIS A 144 5.76 1.59 0.61
C HIS A 144 5.77 3.12 0.61
N GLU A 145 4.59 3.75 0.53
CA GLU A 145 4.46 5.21 0.58
C GLU A 145 4.92 5.80 1.92
N ARG A 146 4.63 5.12 3.04
CA ARG A 146 5.13 5.50 4.36
C ARG A 146 6.66 5.44 4.45
N ASN A 147 7.31 4.53 3.73
CA ASN A 147 8.77 4.34 3.76
C ASN A 147 9.55 5.14 2.70
N GLY A 148 8.92 6.13 2.06
CA GLY A 148 9.58 7.01 1.09
C GLY A 148 9.18 6.75 -0.35
N GLY A 149 7.97 6.24 -0.56
CA GLY A 149 7.38 6.10 -1.89
C GLY A 149 7.29 7.43 -2.64
N TRP A 150 7.21 7.31 -3.95
CA TRP A 150 7.29 8.42 -4.89
C TRP A 150 6.01 9.26 -4.93
N LEU A 151 4.87 8.70 -4.51
CA LEU A 151 3.57 9.38 -4.57
C LEU A 151 3.31 10.27 -3.36
N ARG A 152 4.22 10.36 -2.40
CA ARG A 152 4.13 11.28 -1.25
C ARG A 152 3.67 12.71 -1.60
N PRO A 153 4.13 13.37 -2.69
CA PRO A 153 3.63 14.70 -3.04
C PRO A 153 2.14 14.68 -3.42
N VAL A 154 1.71 13.68 -4.20
CA VAL A 154 0.32 13.51 -4.64
C VAL A 154 -0.58 13.13 -3.47
N VAL A 155 -0.11 12.20 -2.62
CA VAL A 155 -0.83 11.81 -1.40
C VAL A 155 -0.96 13.00 -0.46
N LYS A 156 0.08 13.84 -0.30
CA LYS A 156 -0.03 15.08 0.48
C LYS A 156 -1.02 16.08 -0.12
N LEU A 157 -1.11 16.18 -1.44
CA LEU A 157 -2.11 17.02 -2.12
C LEU A 157 -3.53 16.51 -1.88
N TRP A 158 -3.73 15.18 -1.83
CA TRP A 158 -5.02 14.57 -1.52
C TRP A 158 -5.35 14.66 -0.02
N ASP A 159 -4.40 14.39 0.86
CA ASP A 159 -4.60 14.55 2.31
C ASP A 159 -4.80 16.02 2.68
N ALA A 160 -4.23 16.96 1.93
CA ALA A 160 -4.49 18.39 2.14
C ALA A 160 -5.97 18.74 1.92
N SER A 161 -6.70 18.04 1.03
CA SER A 161 -8.14 18.27 0.87
C SER A 161 -8.97 17.65 2.00
N VAL A 162 -8.47 16.60 2.66
CA VAL A 162 -9.12 15.97 3.83
C VAL A 162 -8.75 16.69 5.13
N GLY A 163 -7.55 17.27 5.21
CA GLY A 163 -7.00 17.93 6.40
C GLY A 163 -7.63 19.27 6.78
N TYR A 164 -8.51 19.83 5.94
CA TYR A 164 -9.29 21.01 6.31
C TYR A 164 -10.32 20.72 7.41
N GLU A 165 -10.75 19.46 7.61
CA GLU A 165 -11.65 19.09 8.70
C GLU A 165 -10.91 18.97 10.04
N GLU A 166 -9.68 18.41 10.08
CA GLU A 166 -8.91 18.29 11.33
C GLU A 166 -8.34 19.63 11.84
N LEU A 167 -8.14 20.61 10.95
CA LEU A 167 -7.75 21.97 11.34
C LEU A 167 -8.92 22.78 11.93
N GLY A 168 -10.16 22.35 11.73
CA GLY A 168 -11.36 22.93 12.35
C GLY A 168 -11.59 22.46 13.79
N GLU A 169 -11.28 21.20 14.11
CA GLU A 169 -11.47 20.63 15.47
C GLU A 169 -10.33 20.95 16.45
N LYS A 170 -9.16 21.37 15.97
CA LYS A 170 -8.03 21.81 16.82
C LYS A 170 -7.94 23.33 16.98
N GLN A 171 -9.01 24.07 16.77
CA GLN A 171 -9.08 25.41 17.37
C GLN A 171 -9.54 25.24 18.82
N PRO A 172 -8.66 25.46 19.83
CA PRO A 172 -9.11 25.54 21.21
C PRO A 172 -10.07 26.73 21.31
N LEU A 173 -11.36 26.44 21.41
CA LEU A 173 -12.43 27.44 21.47
C LEU A 173 -12.47 28.20 22.81
N ILE A 174 -11.42 28.08 23.63
CA ILE A 174 -11.25 28.83 24.87
C ILE A 174 -9.79 29.24 24.99
N ARG A 175 -9.50 30.48 24.58
CA ARG A 175 -8.39 31.26 25.12
C ARG A 175 -8.96 32.49 25.83
N ASP A 176 -9.81 32.25 26.81
CA ASP A 176 -10.17 33.25 27.82
C ASP A 176 -9.24 33.07 29.03
N GLY A 177 -7.99 33.48 28.84
CA GLY A 177 -7.05 33.71 29.94
C GLY A 177 -6.51 35.12 29.79
N PRO A 178 -6.67 36.01 30.81
CA PRO A 178 -6.23 37.39 30.68
C PRO A 178 -4.73 37.46 30.40
N PRO A 179 -4.26 38.52 29.69
CA PRO A 179 -2.87 38.67 29.33
C PRO A 179 -2.04 38.82 30.61
N ASN A 180 -1.35 37.76 31.01
CA ASN A 180 -0.38 37.83 32.09
C ASN A 180 0.89 38.49 31.53
N VAL A 181 0.90 39.81 31.70
CA VAL A 181 2.05 40.68 31.65
C VAL A 181 3.06 40.23 32.71
N ALA A 182 4.35 40.43 32.39
CA ALA A 182 5.50 40.46 33.30
C ALA A 182 6.20 39.12 33.63
N GLY A 183 7.29 38.89 32.88
CA GLY A 183 8.61 38.88 33.51
C GLY A 183 9.07 37.57 34.16
N SER A 184 10.01 36.90 33.51
CA SER A 184 11.28 36.63 34.19
C SER A 184 12.39 36.37 33.17
N ARG A 185 13.34 37.30 33.14
CA ARG A 185 14.70 37.06 32.63
C ARG A 185 15.41 36.26 33.71
N ASP A 186 15.98 35.13 33.36
CA ASP A 186 17.16 34.57 34.02
C ASP A 186 17.86 33.70 32.96
N PHE A 187 18.87 34.22 32.25
CA PHE A 187 20.27 34.27 32.67
C PHE A 187 20.77 32.98 33.34
N ARG A 188 21.89 32.49 32.79
CA ARG A 188 22.93 31.72 33.48
C ARG A 188 22.75 30.19 33.47
N ASN A 189 23.31 29.55 32.44
CA ASN A 189 24.37 28.56 32.69
C ASN A 189 25.20 28.29 31.44
N ALA A 190 26.19 29.18 31.26
CA ALA A 190 27.47 28.79 30.71
C ALA A 190 28.26 28.08 31.82
N GLY A 191 28.78 26.88 31.55
CA GLY A 191 29.81 26.26 32.40
C GLY A 191 29.65 24.77 32.65
N SER A 192 30.26 23.95 31.79
CA SER A 192 30.94 22.68 32.10
C SER A 192 31.30 22.03 30.75
N ALA A 193 32.45 22.25 30.11
CA ALA A 193 33.83 22.33 30.59
C ALA A 193 34.25 21.13 31.46
N ALA A 194 35.14 20.31 30.87
CA ALA A 194 36.10 19.41 31.50
C ALA A 194 35.63 18.03 32.02
N LYS A 195 35.93 17.01 31.23
CA LYS A 195 36.51 15.70 31.62
C LYS A 195 36.99 15.07 30.31
N LEU A 196 38.24 15.15 29.87
CA LEU A 196 39.55 14.92 30.51
C LEU A 196 39.68 13.54 31.18
N GLY A 197 40.32 12.63 30.45
CA GLY A 197 41.29 11.68 31.01
C GLY A 197 40.81 10.26 31.33
N ASP A 198 41.78 9.34 31.17
CA ASP A 198 41.82 7.91 31.51
C ASP A 198 41.11 6.94 30.55
N ARG A 199 41.76 5.96 29.91
CA ARG A 199 43.14 5.44 29.89
C ARG A 199 43.37 4.73 28.56
#